data_AF-A0A227JAX8-F1
#
_entry.id   AF-A0A227JAX8-F1
#
_cell.length_a   1.000
_cell.length_b   1.000
_cell.length_c   1.000
_cell.angle_alpha   90.00
_cell.angle_beta   90.00
_cell.angle_gamma   90.00
#
_symmetry.space_group_name_H-M   'P 1'
#
loop_
_entity.id
_entity.type
_entity.pdbx_description
1 polymer ?
#
loop_
_entity_poly.entity_id
_entity_poly.type
_entity_poly.pdbx_seq_one_letter_code
_entity_poly.pdbx_strand_id
1 'polypeptide(L)'
;VLGLRASLVVSAQGGLLAGGPLQGFNPMTGSQVKMLGHSLGGIVGTSAVAAANNTLGSPTADALYTFSAASIQNSGGQIGNLLLGSSDFGPQIKHNLAYAASTDYKSYADAQCAQLDDKACYEVFEGLATPEQLAALSAGFSQFIYAAQTTLDTVDPFTNAADLVASGTLTTPFLMTEVEGDKTVPNNVANAPFAGTEPLAKKLGLTEVNSLNTAVAATSSFVQFNAIASHSTFASPSGTLADVNHHAEMQKENADFLMDNALSDVSDTTVLK
;
A
#
# COMPACT_ATOMS: atom_id res chain seq x y z
N VAL A 1 0.23 14.21 5.91
CA VAL A 1 1.66 13.94 5.59
C VAL A 1 2.38 15.19 5.08
N LEU A 2 1.96 15.82 3.97
CA LEU A 2 2.66 16.99 3.39
C LEU A 2 2.81 18.19 4.35
N GLY A 3 1.75 18.52 5.10
CA GLY A 3 1.83 19.59 6.10
C GLY A 3 2.87 19.32 7.20
N LEU A 4 2.96 18.07 7.66
CA LEU A 4 4.00 17.66 8.63
C LEU A 4 5.39 17.78 8.01
N ARG A 5 5.55 17.31 6.77
CA ARG A 5 6.82 17.38 6.03
C ARG A 5 7.32 18.83 5.86
N ALA A 6 6.44 19.76 5.51
CA ALA A 6 6.73 21.18 5.44
C ALA A 6 7.01 21.79 6.81
N SER A 7 6.21 21.45 7.82
CA SER A 7 6.38 21.96 9.19
C SER A 7 7.75 21.63 9.76
N LEU A 8 8.33 20.48 9.39
CA LEU A 8 9.66 20.07 9.83
C LEU A 8 10.75 20.99 9.27
N VAL A 9 10.65 21.39 7.99
CA VAL A 9 11.60 22.33 7.36
C VAL A 9 11.46 23.72 7.95
N VAL A 10 10.21 24.20 8.08
CA VAL A 10 9.93 25.52 8.66
C VAL A 10 10.41 25.58 10.12
N SER A 11 10.20 24.50 10.89
CA SER A 11 10.67 24.42 12.28
C SER A 11 12.20 24.41 12.37
N ALA A 12 12.88 23.69 11.49
CA ALA A 12 14.34 23.70 11.41
C ALA A 12 14.88 25.10 11.08
N GLN A 13 14.31 25.76 10.07
CA GLN A 13 14.68 27.13 9.68
C GLN A 13 14.41 28.16 10.78
N GLY A 14 13.33 27.97 11.55
CA GLY A 14 12.99 28.81 12.70
C GLY A 14 13.78 28.50 13.98
N GLY A 15 14.71 27.53 13.96
CA GLY A 15 15.48 27.13 15.13
C GLY A 15 14.67 26.41 16.22
N LEU A 16 13.43 25.98 15.91
CA LEU A 16 12.51 25.37 16.88
C LEU A 16 12.91 23.94 17.26
N LEU A 17 13.83 23.32 16.51
CA LEU A 17 14.37 21.99 16.81
C LEU A 17 15.60 22.03 17.73
N ALA A 18 16.09 23.23 18.08
CA ALA A 18 17.26 23.40 18.93
C ALA A 18 17.02 22.81 20.33
N GLY A 19 18.01 22.08 20.85
CA GLY A 19 17.95 21.44 22.17
C GLY A 19 17.03 20.22 22.26
N GLY A 20 16.46 19.76 21.14
CA GLY A 20 15.66 18.55 21.05
C GLY A 20 16.35 17.39 20.31
N PRO A 21 15.70 16.22 20.22
CA PRO A 21 16.24 15.06 19.50
C PRO A 21 16.55 15.32 18.02
N LEU A 22 15.92 16.33 17.42
CA LEU A 22 16.10 16.71 16.01
C LEU A 22 17.03 17.92 15.81
N GLN A 23 17.83 18.30 16.81
CA GLN A 23 18.71 19.47 16.71
C GLN A 23 19.74 19.39 15.55
N GLY A 24 20.07 18.18 15.09
CA GLY A 24 20.95 17.95 13.94
C GLY A 24 20.24 17.92 12.58
N PHE A 25 18.90 18.01 12.55
CA PHE A 25 18.14 17.98 11.32
C PHE A 25 18.21 19.34 10.61
N ASN A 26 18.78 19.35 9.41
CA ASN A 26 18.80 20.49 8.53
C ASN A 26 18.79 20.05 7.05
N PRO A 27 17.65 20.22 6.34
CA PRO A 27 17.53 19.79 4.95
C PRO A 27 18.39 20.64 4.01
N MET A 28 18.75 21.87 4.40
CA MET A 28 19.66 22.73 3.63
C MET A 28 21.10 22.25 3.66
N THR A 29 21.46 21.40 4.63
CA THR A 29 22.81 20.81 4.75
C THR A 29 22.77 19.29 4.55
N GLY A 30 21.75 18.78 3.87
CA GLY A 30 21.68 17.39 3.41
C GLY A 30 20.87 16.43 4.29
N SER A 31 20.17 16.89 5.34
CA SER A 31 19.23 16.00 6.03
C SER A 31 18.10 15.57 5.11
N GLN A 32 17.78 14.29 5.19
CA GLN A 32 16.78 13.65 4.33
C GLN A 32 15.52 13.32 5.14
N VAL A 33 14.38 13.33 4.45
CA VAL A 33 13.12 12.83 5.00
C VAL A 33 12.59 11.74 4.07
N LYS A 34 12.28 10.60 4.65
CA LYS A 34 11.83 9.40 3.94
C LYS A 34 10.39 9.13 4.32
N MET A 35 9.60 8.58 3.39
CA MET A 35 8.24 8.12 3.68
C MET A 35 8.31 6.64 4.05
N LEU A 36 7.74 6.26 5.19
CA LEU A 36 7.47 4.87 5.52
C LEU A 36 5.97 4.69 5.62
N GLY A 37 5.44 3.69 4.94
CA GLY A 37 4.02 3.39 4.95
C GLY A 37 3.77 1.90 4.90
N HIS A 38 2.88 1.41 5.76
CA HIS A 38 2.37 0.05 5.74
C HIS A 38 0.87 0.08 5.46
N SER A 39 0.36 -0.86 4.66
CA SER A 39 -1.07 -0.97 4.35
C SER A 39 -1.65 0.36 3.82
N LEU A 40 -2.72 0.87 4.44
CA LEU A 40 -3.29 2.19 4.14
C LEU A 40 -2.24 3.33 4.23
N GLY A 41 -1.27 3.23 5.13
CA GLY A 41 -0.17 4.19 5.24
C GLY A 41 0.72 4.21 4.00
N GLY A 42 0.92 3.06 3.34
CA GLY A 42 1.66 2.98 2.08
C GLY A 42 0.82 3.39 0.87
N ILE A 43 -0.50 3.12 0.88
CA ILE A 43 -1.44 3.68 -0.12
C ILE A 43 -1.36 5.21 -0.10
N VAL A 44 -1.57 5.83 1.05
CA VAL A 44 -1.46 7.29 1.18
C VAL A 44 -0.03 7.78 0.93
N GLY A 45 0.96 7.00 1.36
CA GLY A 45 2.38 7.33 1.24
C GLY A 45 2.87 7.44 -0.19
N THR A 46 2.55 6.48 -1.05
CA THR A 46 2.94 6.51 -2.47
C THR A 46 2.42 7.76 -3.16
N SER A 47 1.13 8.06 -3.00
CA SER A 47 0.52 9.26 -3.60
C SER A 47 1.08 10.56 -2.99
N ALA A 48 1.37 10.56 -1.68
CA ALA A 48 2.01 11.71 -1.04
C ALA A 48 3.43 11.96 -1.56
N VAL A 49 4.23 10.92 -1.79
CA VAL A 49 5.59 11.04 -2.33
C VAL A 49 5.55 11.52 -3.78
N ALA A 50 4.66 10.97 -4.60
CA ALA A 50 4.44 11.41 -5.97
C ALA A 50 4.11 12.92 -6.02
N ALA A 51 3.09 13.35 -5.27
CA ALA A 51 2.69 14.76 -5.23
C ALA A 51 3.78 15.68 -4.64
N ALA A 52 4.48 15.23 -3.60
CA ALA A 52 5.53 16.01 -2.92
C ALA A 52 6.78 16.24 -3.76
N ASN A 53 7.10 15.30 -4.66
CA ASN A 53 8.32 15.32 -5.45
C ASN A 53 8.11 15.98 -6.83
N ASN A 54 6.88 16.35 -7.16
CA ASN A 54 6.60 17.26 -8.26
C ASN A 54 7.16 18.66 -7.96
N THR A 55 7.92 19.23 -8.90
CA THR A 55 8.49 20.56 -8.73
C THR A 55 7.42 21.64 -8.76
N LEU A 56 7.53 22.60 -7.84
CA LEU A 56 6.76 23.84 -7.79
C LEU A 56 7.47 24.97 -8.56
N GLY A 57 8.54 24.65 -9.31
CA GLY A 57 9.34 25.61 -10.08
C GLY A 57 10.26 26.47 -9.21
N SER A 58 10.46 26.11 -7.94
CA SER A 58 11.31 26.85 -7.00
C SER A 58 12.02 25.87 -6.05
N PRO A 59 13.37 25.81 -6.05
CA PRO A 59 14.11 24.92 -5.17
C PRO A 59 13.80 25.13 -3.69
N THR A 60 13.51 26.36 -3.27
CA THR A 60 13.13 26.68 -1.89
C THR A 60 11.74 26.13 -1.55
N ALA A 61 10.80 26.15 -2.50
CA ALA A 61 9.47 25.59 -2.29
C ALA A 61 9.50 24.06 -2.33
N ASP A 62 10.25 23.48 -3.26
CA ASP A 62 10.42 22.02 -3.40
C ASP A 62 11.03 21.42 -2.11
N ALA A 63 12.05 22.09 -1.55
CA ALA A 63 12.70 21.66 -0.31
C ALA A 63 11.75 21.51 0.89
N LEU A 64 10.59 22.19 0.90
CA LEU A 64 9.57 22.05 1.94
C LEU A 64 8.88 20.68 1.90
N TYR A 65 8.69 20.11 0.72
CA TYR A 65 7.82 18.95 0.52
C TYR A 65 8.56 17.68 0.11
N THR A 66 9.65 17.78 -0.64
CA THR A 66 10.32 16.62 -1.24
C THR A 66 10.72 15.56 -0.21
N PHE A 67 10.40 14.30 -0.51
CA PHE A 67 10.91 13.10 0.17
C PHE A 67 12.11 12.54 -0.60
N SER A 68 13.12 12.05 0.13
CA SER A 68 14.32 11.45 -0.48
C SER A 68 14.13 10.00 -0.91
N ALA A 69 13.17 9.29 -0.30
CA ALA A 69 12.84 7.89 -0.61
C ALA A 69 11.50 7.48 0.00
N ALA A 70 10.99 6.33 -0.42
CA ALA A 70 9.81 5.70 0.15
C ALA A 70 10.04 4.20 0.44
N SER A 71 9.64 3.75 1.63
CA SER A 71 9.55 2.34 2.01
C SER A 71 8.07 1.99 2.22
N ILE A 72 7.53 1.16 1.34
CA ILE A 72 6.09 0.92 1.19
C ILE A 72 5.79 -0.58 1.34
N GLN A 73 5.08 -0.92 2.40
CA GLN A 73 5.01 -2.29 2.91
C GLN A 73 3.58 -2.80 2.79
N ASN A 74 3.37 -3.97 2.17
CA ASN A 74 2.05 -4.61 2.02
C ASN A 74 0.96 -3.62 1.56
N SER A 75 1.24 -2.87 0.50
CA SER A 75 0.39 -1.78 0.00
C SER A 75 0.22 -1.89 -1.51
N GLY A 76 -0.87 -1.35 -2.06
CA GLY A 76 -1.15 -1.45 -3.49
C GLY A 76 -1.84 -0.21 -4.06
N GLY A 77 -2.16 -0.25 -5.35
CA GLY A 77 -2.89 0.81 -6.05
C GLY A 77 -4.28 0.37 -6.51
N GLN A 78 -4.99 1.28 -7.20
CA GLN A 78 -6.37 1.07 -7.66
C GLN A 78 -7.31 0.77 -6.47
N ILE A 79 -7.33 1.70 -5.52
CA ILE A 79 -7.94 1.59 -4.19
C ILE A 79 -9.32 0.95 -4.23
N GLY A 80 -10.22 1.38 -5.13
CA GLY A 80 -11.57 0.83 -5.21
C GLY A 80 -11.56 -0.66 -5.55
N ASN A 81 -10.86 -1.04 -6.61
CA ASN A 81 -10.75 -2.44 -7.05
C ASN A 81 -9.95 -3.31 -6.07
N LEU A 82 -8.90 -2.73 -5.45
CA LEU A 82 -8.10 -3.37 -4.43
C LEU A 82 -8.96 -3.73 -3.20
N LEU A 83 -9.73 -2.77 -2.69
CA LEU A 83 -10.61 -3.00 -1.55
C LEU A 83 -11.73 -3.99 -1.87
N LEU A 84 -12.31 -3.93 -3.09
CA LEU A 84 -13.33 -4.88 -3.50
C LEU A 84 -12.76 -6.31 -3.69
N GLY A 85 -11.50 -6.42 -4.11
CA GLY A 85 -10.78 -7.68 -4.29
C GLY A 85 -10.14 -8.23 -3.02
N SER A 86 -10.11 -7.47 -1.93
CA SER A 86 -9.60 -7.88 -0.62
C SER A 86 -10.48 -8.99 -0.03
N SER A 87 -9.86 -10.02 0.56
CA SER A 87 -10.61 -11.06 1.28
C SER A 87 -11.17 -10.53 2.61
N ASP A 88 -10.49 -9.56 3.22
CA ASP A 88 -10.91 -8.99 4.50
C ASP A 88 -11.96 -7.89 4.34
N PHE A 89 -11.80 -7.02 3.33
CA PHE A 89 -12.72 -5.88 3.12
C PHE A 89 -13.77 -6.11 2.03
N GLY A 90 -13.44 -6.88 1.00
CA GLY A 90 -14.28 -7.07 -0.18
C GLY A 90 -15.68 -7.59 0.14
N PRO A 91 -15.83 -8.69 0.90
CA PRO A 91 -17.16 -9.21 1.24
C PRO A 91 -17.99 -8.22 2.07
N GLN A 92 -17.40 -7.47 3.00
CA GLN A 92 -18.11 -6.46 3.77
C GLN A 92 -18.59 -5.28 2.89
N ILE A 93 -17.77 -4.84 1.93
CA ILE A 93 -18.17 -3.81 0.97
C ILE A 93 -19.31 -4.33 0.09
N LYS A 94 -19.16 -5.54 -0.45
CA LYS A 94 -20.19 -6.18 -1.29
C LYS A 94 -21.50 -6.38 -0.52
N HIS A 95 -21.45 -6.75 0.77
CA HIS A 95 -22.62 -6.82 1.66
C HIS A 95 -23.38 -5.50 1.64
N ASN A 96 -22.70 -4.41 2.02
CA ASN A 96 -23.32 -3.09 2.17
C ASN A 96 -23.91 -2.57 0.85
N LEU A 97 -23.19 -2.77 -0.25
CA LEU A 97 -23.66 -2.41 -1.58
C LEU A 97 -24.87 -3.24 -2.01
N ALA A 98 -24.82 -4.56 -1.84
CA ALA A 98 -25.92 -5.44 -2.22
C ALA A 98 -27.16 -5.18 -1.36
N TYR A 99 -26.98 -4.91 -0.07
CA TYR A 99 -28.06 -4.58 0.87
C TYR A 99 -28.77 -3.27 0.48
N ALA A 100 -28.01 -2.27 0.02
CA ALA A 100 -28.56 -0.99 -0.43
C ALA A 100 -29.19 -1.06 -1.83
N ALA A 101 -28.63 -1.85 -2.74
CA ALA A 101 -28.97 -1.83 -4.16
C ALA A 101 -29.90 -2.97 -4.63
N SER A 102 -30.04 -4.04 -3.87
CA SER A 102 -30.83 -5.22 -4.25
C SER A 102 -31.87 -5.59 -3.19
N THR A 103 -33.14 -5.52 -3.57
CA THR A 103 -34.26 -5.95 -2.71
C THR A 103 -34.19 -7.45 -2.37
N ASP A 104 -33.68 -8.26 -3.30
CA ASP A 104 -33.57 -9.70 -3.13
C ASP A 104 -32.47 -10.04 -2.13
N TYR A 105 -31.29 -9.43 -2.29
CA TYR A 105 -30.20 -9.61 -1.33
C TYR A 105 -30.57 -9.05 0.04
N LYS A 106 -31.21 -7.88 0.10
CA LYS A 106 -31.71 -7.32 1.36
C LYS A 106 -32.65 -8.30 2.07
N SER A 107 -33.60 -8.89 1.36
CA SER A 107 -34.52 -9.88 1.92
C SER A 107 -33.81 -11.14 2.41
N TYR A 108 -32.79 -11.60 1.66
CA TYR A 108 -31.92 -12.68 2.10
C TYR A 108 -31.18 -12.32 3.39
N ALA A 109 -30.52 -11.17 3.43
CA ALA A 109 -29.71 -10.73 4.56
C ALA A 109 -30.55 -10.54 5.82
N ASP A 110 -31.71 -9.88 5.70
CA ASP A 110 -32.66 -9.67 6.80
C ASP A 110 -33.15 -11.02 7.39
N ALA A 111 -33.24 -12.07 6.57
CA ALA A 111 -33.70 -13.39 7.00
C ALA A 111 -32.58 -14.30 7.53
N GLN A 112 -31.38 -14.24 6.94
CA GLN A 112 -30.31 -15.22 7.16
C GLN A 112 -29.14 -14.70 8.01
N CYS A 113 -28.99 -13.39 8.14
CA CYS A 113 -27.78 -12.78 8.71
C CYS A 113 -27.98 -12.12 10.07
N ALA A 114 -29.09 -12.36 10.76
CA ALA A 114 -29.40 -11.71 12.04
C ALA A 114 -28.35 -11.91 13.16
N GLN A 115 -27.46 -12.91 13.03
CA GLN A 115 -26.39 -13.23 13.97
C GLN A 115 -24.99 -13.27 13.32
N LEU A 116 -24.88 -12.84 12.06
CA LEU A 116 -23.62 -12.78 11.33
C LEU A 116 -23.21 -11.31 11.20
N ASP A 117 -21.91 -11.06 11.18
CA ASP A 117 -21.42 -9.78 10.68
C ASP A 117 -21.61 -9.68 9.16
N ASP A 118 -21.52 -8.46 8.63
CA ASP A 118 -21.70 -8.14 7.21
C ASP A 118 -20.82 -9.01 6.29
N LYS A 119 -19.56 -9.22 6.68
CA LYS A 119 -18.59 -10.00 5.92
C LYS A 119 -19.05 -11.46 5.83
N ALA A 120 -19.28 -12.09 6.97
CA ALA A 120 -19.71 -13.49 7.06
C ALA A 120 -21.05 -13.70 6.36
N CYS A 121 -21.98 -12.76 6.48
CA CYS A 121 -23.26 -12.78 5.77
C CYS A 121 -23.06 -12.87 4.25
N TYR A 122 -22.21 -12.02 3.69
CA TYR A 122 -21.94 -12.03 2.26
C TYR A 122 -21.17 -13.27 1.80
N GLU A 123 -20.21 -13.76 2.59
CA GLU A 123 -19.47 -15.00 2.25
C GLU A 123 -20.40 -16.22 2.22
N VAL A 124 -21.35 -16.32 3.17
CA VAL A 124 -22.36 -17.39 3.17
C VAL A 124 -23.27 -17.27 1.95
N PHE A 125 -23.71 -16.06 1.61
CA PHE A 125 -24.48 -15.83 0.38
C PHE A 125 -23.68 -16.25 -0.86
N GLU A 126 -22.44 -15.79 -1.00
CA GLU A 126 -21.60 -16.02 -2.18
C GLU A 126 -21.33 -17.51 -2.39
N GLY A 127 -21.20 -18.29 -1.32
CA GLY A 127 -21.04 -19.75 -1.38
C GLY A 127 -22.30 -20.53 -1.76
N LEU A 128 -23.49 -19.92 -1.65
CA LEU A 128 -24.79 -20.57 -1.94
C LEU A 128 -25.47 -20.03 -3.20
N ALA A 129 -25.11 -18.82 -3.61
CA ALA A 129 -25.75 -18.11 -4.71
C ALA A 129 -25.49 -18.79 -6.06
N THR A 130 -26.47 -18.73 -6.96
CA THR A 130 -26.27 -19.17 -8.34
C THR A 130 -25.39 -18.18 -9.11
N PRO A 131 -24.74 -18.60 -10.20
CA PRO A 131 -23.97 -17.70 -11.06
C PRO A 131 -24.78 -16.48 -11.53
N GLU A 132 -26.07 -16.65 -11.79
CA GLU A 132 -26.97 -15.57 -12.22
C GLU A 132 -27.23 -14.55 -11.10
N GLN A 133 -27.38 -15.01 -9.85
CA GLN A 133 -27.55 -14.12 -8.70
C GLN A 133 -26.28 -13.31 -8.43
N LEU A 134 -25.11 -13.95 -8.54
CA LEU A 134 -23.82 -13.27 -8.42
C LEU A 134 -23.60 -12.26 -9.55
N ALA A 135 -23.95 -12.62 -10.79
CA ALA A 135 -23.84 -11.72 -11.94
C ALA A 135 -24.74 -10.48 -11.78
N ALA A 136 -25.96 -10.65 -11.26
CA ALA A 136 -26.90 -9.56 -11.03
C ALA A 136 -26.36 -8.51 -10.05
N LEU A 137 -25.68 -8.95 -8.97
CA LEU A 137 -25.05 -8.03 -8.01
C LEU A 137 -23.74 -7.43 -8.55
N SER A 138 -22.97 -8.22 -9.30
CA SER A 138 -21.67 -7.81 -9.84
C SER A 138 -21.75 -6.57 -10.72
N ALA A 139 -22.81 -6.44 -11.53
CA ALA A 139 -23.02 -5.24 -12.34
C ALA A 139 -23.12 -3.96 -11.49
N GLY A 140 -23.81 -4.03 -10.35
CA GLY A 140 -23.92 -2.92 -9.40
C GLY A 140 -22.59 -2.61 -8.71
N PHE A 141 -21.83 -3.64 -8.33
CA PHE A 141 -20.50 -3.46 -7.76
C PHE A 141 -19.54 -2.78 -8.74
N SER A 142 -19.54 -3.18 -10.01
CA SER A 142 -18.71 -2.55 -11.03
C SER A 142 -19.06 -1.07 -11.24
N GLN A 143 -20.35 -0.71 -11.26
CA GLN A 143 -20.76 0.69 -11.36
C GLN A 143 -20.33 1.51 -10.15
N PHE A 144 -20.51 0.96 -8.95
CA PHE A 144 -20.09 1.62 -7.72
C PHE A 144 -18.57 1.85 -7.70
N ILE A 145 -17.77 0.81 -7.99
CA ILE A 145 -16.31 0.95 -8.00
C ILE A 145 -15.84 1.89 -9.09
N TYR A 146 -16.46 1.88 -10.26
CA TYR A 146 -16.15 2.87 -11.30
C TYR A 146 -16.35 4.30 -10.78
N ALA A 147 -17.49 4.60 -10.13
CA ALA A 147 -17.76 5.91 -9.56
C ALA A 147 -16.88 6.25 -8.34
N ALA A 148 -16.58 5.27 -7.48
CA ALA A 148 -15.67 5.46 -6.35
C ALA A 148 -14.26 5.79 -6.84
N GLN A 149 -13.79 5.08 -7.87
CA GLN A 149 -12.46 5.27 -8.41
C GLN A 149 -12.31 6.65 -9.08
N THR A 150 -13.34 7.23 -9.73
CA THR A 150 -13.24 8.61 -10.25
C THR A 150 -13.06 9.65 -9.13
N THR A 151 -13.55 9.36 -7.92
CA THR A 151 -13.36 10.23 -6.75
C THR A 151 -11.97 10.04 -6.14
N LEU A 152 -11.47 8.80 -6.12
CA LEU A 152 -10.20 8.44 -5.49
C LEU A 152 -9.00 8.55 -6.43
N ASP A 153 -9.20 8.71 -7.74
CA ASP A 153 -8.13 8.67 -8.74
C ASP A 153 -6.99 9.64 -8.43
N THR A 154 -7.33 10.85 -7.97
CA THR A 154 -6.36 11.88 -7.59
C THR A 154 -5.45 11.49 -6.44
N VAL A 155 -5.87 10.54 -5.60
CA VAL A 155 -5.08 10.03 -4.46
C VAL A 155 -4.68 8.57 -4.65
N ASP A 156 -4.96 7.98 -5.81
CA ASP A 156 -4.68 6.58 -6.08
C ASP A 156 -3.19 6.34 -6.34
N PRO A 157 -2.54 5.37 -5.67
CA PRO A 157 -1.13 5.06 -5.88
C PRO A 157 -0.80 4.66 -7.30
N PHE A 158 -1.66 3.87 -7.94
CA PHE A 158 -1.44 3.43 -9.30
C PHE A 158 -1.48 4.62 -10.24
N THR A 159 -2.45 5.53 -10.10
CA THR A 159 -2.53 6.74 -10.93
C THR A 159 -1.31 7.64 -10.71
N ASN A 160 -0.99 7.96 -9.46
CA ASN A 160 0.11 8.86 -9.07
C ASN A 160 1.51 8.27 -9.35
N ALA A 161 1.66 6.96 -9.46
CA ALA A 161 2.92 6.34 -9.84
C ALA A 161 3.44 6.81 -11.21
N ALA A 162 2.56 7.33 -12.09
CA ALA A 162 2.98 7.92 -13.36
C ALA A 162 3.94 9.11 -13.19
N ASP A 163 3.73 9.94 -12.17
CA ASP A 163 4.58 11.10 -11.89
C ASP A 163 5.98 10.65 -11.44
N LEU A 164 6.05 9.59 -10.62
CA LEU A 164 7.29 9.04 -10.11
C LEU A 164 8.21 8.46 -11.20
N VAL A 165 7.62 8.04 -12.33
CA VAL A 165 8.34 7.45 -13.48
C VAL A 165 8.29 8.32 -14.73
N ALA A 166 7.85 9.58 -14.63
CA ALA A 166 7.61 10.46 -15.77
C ALA A 166 8.85 10.69 -16.65
N SER A 167 10.06 10.56 -16.10
CA SER A 167 11.33 10.66 -16.83
C SER A 167 11.73 9.37 -17.56
N GLY A 168 10.89 8.34 -17.55
CA GLY A 168 11.16 7.01 -18.12
C GLY A 168 11.79 6.01 -17.15
N THR A 169 12.23 6.47 -15.97
CA THR A 169 12.73 5.65 -14.86
C THR A 169 12.22 6.21 -13.55
N LEU A 170 12.23 5.39 -12.49
CA LEU A 170 11.87 5.83 -11.16
C LEU A 170 12.80 6.97 -10.68
N THR A 171 12.22 8.09 -10.28
CA THR A 171 12.93 9.32 -9.89
C THR A 171 13.27 9.39 -8.40
N THR A 172 12.55 8.64 -7.57
CA THR A 172 12.67 8.61 -6.11
C THR A 172 12.92 7.18 -5.68
N PRO A 173 13.97 6.87 -4.90
CA PRO A 173 14.19 5.51 -4.41
C PRO A 173 12.94 4.92 -3.73
N PHE A 174 12.55 3.72 -4.15
CA PHE A 174 11.47 2.95 -3.53
C PHE A 174 11.96 1.56 -3.10
N LEU A 175 11.62 1.20 -1.88
CA LEU A 175 11.55 -0.18 -1.42
C LEU A 175 10.07 -0.53 -1.27
N MET A 176 9.60 -1.55 -1.99
CA MET A 176 8.29 -2.15 -1.76
C MET A 176 8.43 -3.55 -1.19
N THR A 177 7.44 -3.96 -0.40
CA THR A 177 7.32 -5.37 0.00
C THR A 177 5.89 -5.87 -0.12
N GLU A 178 5.76 -7.18 -0.27
CA GLU A 178 4.49 -7.87 -0.12
C GLU A 178 4.65 -9.17 0.66
N VAL A 179 3.52 -9.68 1.16
CA VAL A 179 3.40 -11.04 1.65
C VAL A 179 2.52 -11.82 0.69
N GLU A 180 2.94 -13.05 0.34
CA GLU A 180 2.17 -13.95 -0.51
C GLU A 180 0.81 -14.28 0.13
N GLY A 181 -0.26 -14.08 -0.64
CA GLY A 181 -1.61 -14.41 -0.19
C GLY A 181 -2.16 -13.43 0.85
N ASP A 182 -1.62 -12.21 0.91
CA ASP A 182 -2.12 -11.13 1.76
C ASP A 182 -3.62 -10.90 1.51
N LYS A 183 -4.40 -11.10 2.58
CA LYS A 183 -5.87 -11.06 2.56
C LYS A 183 -6.43 -9.65 2.69
N THR A 184 -5.63 -8.74 3.24
CA THR A 184 -6.03 -7.36 3.50
C THR A 184 -5.74 -6.52 2.27
N VAL A 185 -4.49 -6.55 1.78
CA VAL A 185 -4.07 -5.90 0.54
C VAL A 185 -3.65 -6.97 -0.46
N PRO A 186 -4.52 -7.32 -1.44
CA PRO A 186 -4.22 -8.41 -2.36
C PRO A 186 -2.99 -8.13 -3.23
N ASN A 187 -2.18 -9.16 -3.48
CA ASN A 187 -1.04 -9.06 -4.41
C ASN A 187 -1.50 -8.68 -5.82
N ASN A 188 -2.61 -9.27 -6.29
CA ASN A 188 -3.32 -8.94 -7.54
C ASN A 188 -4.83 -9.17 -7.40
N VAL A 189 -5.62 -8.53 -8.27
CA VAL A 189 -7.07 -8.79 -8.38
C VAL A 189 -7.41 -9.29 -9.79
N ALA A 190 -7.96 -10.51 -9.90
CA ALA A 190 -8.15 -11.21 -11.17
C ALA A 190 -8.94 -10.41 -12.24
N ASN A 191 -9.96 -9.67 -11.82
CA ASN A 191 -10.82 -8.88 -12.72
C ASN A 191 -10.42 -7.39 -12.80
N ALA A 192 -9.30 -7.00 -12.20
CA ALA A 192 -8.79 -5.64 -12.19
C ALA A 192 -7.25 -5.65 -12.30
N PRO A 193 -6.70 -5.69 -13.53
CA PRO A 193 -5.28 -5.98 -13.79
C PRO A 193 -4.30 -4.90 -13.26
N PHE A 194 -4.82 -3.77 -12.80
CA PHE A 194 -4.03 -2.67 -12.23
C PHE A 194 -4.15 -2.59 -10.71
N ALA A 195 -4.95 -3.47 -10.09
CA ALA A 195 -5.23 -3.44 -8.66
C ALA A 195 -4.40 -4.47 -7.89
N GLY A 196 -3.84 -4.01 -6.77
CA GLY A 196 -2.99 -4.80 -5.89
C GLY A 196 -1.56 -4.25 -5.77
N THR A 197 -0.73 -5.00 -5.06
CA THR A 197 0.68 -4.67 -4.79
C THR A 197 1.57 -4.87 -6.02
N GLU A 198 1.46 -6.04 -6.69
CA GLU A 198 2.32 -6.38 -7.82
C GLU A 198 2.10 -5.45 -9.05
N PRO A 199 0.86 -5.05 -9.43
CA PRO A 199 0.69 -4.11 -10.53
C PRO A 199 1.28 -2.73 -10.25
N LEU A 200 1.23 -2.27 -9.00
CA LEU A 200 1.85 -1.02 -8.59
C LEU A 200 3.38 -1.11 -8.67
N ALA A 201 3.97 -2.16 -8.09
CA ALA A 201 5.42 -2.40 -8.14
C ALA A 201 5.93 -2.47 -9.59
N LYS A 202 5.19 -3.17 -10.46
CA LYS A 202 5.47 -3.24 -11.89
C LYS A 202 5.40 -1.88 -12.58
N LYS A 203 4.39 -1.06 -12.27
CA LYS A 203 4.27 0.31 -12.84
C LYS A 203 5.43 1.21 -12.42
N LEU A 204 5.94 1.04 -11.19
CA LEU A 204 7.11 1.74 -10.68
C LEU A 204 8.44 1.19 -11.23
N GLY A 205 8.42 0.06 -11.95
CA GLY A 205 9.61 -0.56 -12.53
C GLY A 205 10.54 -1.19 -11.49
N LEU A 206 9.98 -1.67 -10.38
CA LEU A 206 10.77 -2.28 -9.30
C LEU A 206 11.28 -3.68 -9.70
N THR A 207 12.44 -4.03 -9.17
CA THR A 207 13.06 -5.35 -9.33
C THR A 207 12.47 -6.32 -8.31
N GLU A 208 11.83 -7.38 -8.77
CA GLU A 208 11.32 -8.47 -7.93
C GLU A 208 12.48 -9.20 -7.25
N VAL A 209 12.40 -9.30 -5.92
CA VAL A 209 13.32 -10.03 -5.06
C VAL A 209 12.54 -11.14 -4.35
N ASN A 210 12.86 -12.39 -4.65
CA ASN A 210 12.17 -13.58 -4.15
C ASN A 210 13.13 -14.79 -4.11
N SER A 211 12.62 -16.00 -3.80
CA SER A 211 13.44 -17.20 -3.68
C SER A 211 14.16 -17.62 -4.98
N LEU A 212 13.67 -17.19 -6.14
CA LEU A 212 14.26 -17.47 -7.46
C LEU A 212 15.23 -16.37 -7.91
N ASN A 213 15.06 -15.14 -7.40
CA ASN A 213 15.95 -14.01 -7.66
C ASN A 213 16.18 -13.22 -6.37
N THR A 214 17.32 -13.44 -5.72
CA THR A 214 17.68 -12.73 -4.47
C THR A 214 18.48 -11.45 -4.71
N ALA A 215 18.71 -11.06 -5.97
CA ALA A 215 19.49 -9.87 -6.28
C ALA A 215 18.65 -8.60 -6.07
N VAL A 216 19.06 -7.77 -5.11
CA VAL A 216 18.44 -6.48 -4.83
C VAL A 216 18.88 -5.41 -5.83
N ALA A 217 17.96 -4.49 -6.12
CA ALA A 217 18.27 -3.22 -6.75
C ALA A 217 18.21 -2.12 -5.68
N ALA A 218 19.35 -1.51 -5.37
CA ALA A 218 19.51 -0.59 -4.24
C ALA A 218 18.36 0.42 -4.08
N THR A 219 17.92 1.05 -5.16
CA THR A 219 16.93 2.14 -5.10
C THR A 219 15.54 1.76 -5.63
N SER A 220 15.33 0.50 -6.03
CA SER A 220 14.11 0.10 -6.74
C SER A 220 13.80 -1.39 -6.54
N SER A 221 13.77 -1.86 -5.29
CA SER A 221 13.51 -3.27 -4.96
C SER A 221 12.06 -3.51 -4.56
N PHE A 222 11.55 -4.69 -4.92
CA PHE A 222 10.26 -5.21 -4.50
C PHE A 222 10.44 -6.61 -3.90
N VAL A 223 10.47 -6.70 -2.57
CA VAL A 223 10.75 -7.95 -1.84
C VAL A 223 9.45 -8.71 -1.57
N GLN A 224 9.40 -9.98 -1.95
CA GLN A 224 8.21 -10.83 -1.83
C GLN A 224 8.44 -11.90 -0.76
N PHE A 225 7.73 -11.76 0.36
CA PHE A 225 7.76 -12.72 1.47
C PHE A 225 6.74 -13.84 1.26
N ASN A 226 7.06 -15.06 1.71
CA ASN A 226 6.14 -16.19 1.59
C ASN A 226 4.98 -16.13 2.61
N ALA A 227 3.99 -17.00 2.40
CA ALA A 227 2.72 -17.01 3.12
C ALA A 227 2.77 -17.42 4.61
N ILE A 228 3.96 -17.64 5.19
CA ILE A 228 4.12 -17.79 6.65
C ILE A 228 3.91 -16.43 7.33
N ALA A 229 4.36 -15.34 6.68
CA ALA A 229 4.03 -14.00 7.10
C ALA A 229 2.53 -13.70 6.85
N SER A 230 2.08 -12.60 7.44
CA SER A 230 0.74 -12.04 7.30
C SER A 230 0.83 -10.56 6.98
N HIS A 231 -0.32 -9.95 6.65
CA HIS A 231 -0.39 -8.52 6.41
C HIS A 231 0.21 -7.68 7.56
N SER A 232 0.03 -8.11 8.81
CA SER A 232 0.49 -7.36 9.99
C SER A 232 1.93 -7.67 10.40
N THR A 233 2.57 -8.68 9.80
CA THR A 233 3.91 -9.16 10.19
C THR A 233 4.95 -8.07 10.12
N PHE A 234 4.85 -7.15 9.14
CA PHE A 234 5.72 -5.97 9.09
C PHE A 234 5.68 -5.19 10.42
N ALA A 235 4.48 -4.89 10.94
CA ALA A 235 4.31 -4.10 12.16
C ALA A 235 4.63 -4.90 13.43
N SER A 236 4.20 -6.17 13.49
CA SER A 236 4.46 -7.06 14.61
C SER A 236 4.27 -8.52 14.18
N PRO A 237 5.07 -9.47 14.70
CA PRO A 237 4.82 -10.88 14.49
C PRO A 237 3.41 -11.27 14.93
N SER A 238 2.84 -12.26 14.28
CA SER A 238 1.58 -12.87 14.68
C SER A 238 1.69 -13.52 16.07
N GLY A 239 0.55 -13.73 16.73
CA GLY A 239 0.50 -14.34 18.06
C GLY A 239 1.04 -15.78 18.14
N THR A 240 1.28 -16.45 17.01
CA THR A 240 1.88 -17.80 16.96
C THR A 240 3.41 -17.77 16.89
N LEU A 241 4.01 -16.59 16.67
CA LEU A 241 5.46 -16.37 16.49
C LEU A 241 6.10 -17.13 15.32
N ALA A 242 5.31 -17.74 14.43
CA ALA A 242 5.82 -18.47 13.27
C ALA A 242 6.51 -17.56 12.25
N ASP A 243 6.15 -16.28 12.25
CA ASP A 243 6.58 -15.23 11.33
C ASP A 243 7.61 -14.26 11.97
N VAL A 244 8.23 -14.63 13.09
CA VAL A 244 9.24 -13.80 13.76
C VAL A 244 10.46 -13.54 12.87
N ASN A 245 10.91 -14.53 12.09
CA ASN A 245 12.02 -14.36 11.16
C ASN A 245 11.64 -13.40 10.03
N HIS A 246 10.42 -13.51 9.49
CA HIS A 246 9.89 -12.58 8.48
C HIS A 246 9.83 -11.16 9.01
N HIS A 247 9.30 -10.96 10.23
CA HIS A 247 9.28 -9.65 10.87
C HIS A 247 10.70 -9.08 11.04
N ALA A 248 11.64 -9.90 11.52
CA ALA A 248 13.03 -9.49 11.72
C ALA A 248 13.68 -9.07 10.39
N GLU A 249 13.48 -9.84 9.32
CA GLU A 249 14.00 -9.52 7.99
C GLU A 249 13.37 -8.24 7.43
N MET A 250 12.03 -8.13 7.46
CA MET A 250 11.31 -6.92 7.03
C MET A 250 11.80 -5.65 7.75
N GLN A 251 12.04 -5.73 9.06
CA GLN A 251 12.55 -4.60 9.83
C GLN A 251 14.02 -4.29 9.51
N LYS A 252 14.83 -5.31 9.23
CA LYS A 252 16.23 -5.15 8.85
C LYS A 252 16.37 -4.49 7.48
N GLU A 253 15.66 -4.98 6.46
CA GLU A 253 15.62 -4.37 5.13
C GLU A 253 15.18 -2.90 5.19
N ASN A 254 14.15 -2.62 5.99
CA ASN A 254 13.65 -1.27 6.15
C ASN A 254 14.65 -0.37 6.90
N ALA A 255 15.31 -0.87 7.94
CA ALA A 255 16.35 -0.12 8.64
C ALA A 255 17.53 0.19 7.71
N ASP A 256 17.99 -0.79 6.94
CA ASP A 256 19.04 -0.64 5.93
C ASP A 256 18.66 0.44 4.90
N PHE A 257 17.52 0.26 4.22
CA PHE A 257 17.03 1.21 3.22
C PHE A 257 16.82 2.63 3.78
N LEU A 258 16.30 2.77 5.00
CA LEU A 258 16.06 4.07 5.59
C LEU A 258 17.33 4.79 6.04
N MET A 259 18.49 4.12 6.14
CA MET A 259 19.74 4.80 6.47
C MET A 259 20.18 5.71 5.32
N ASP A 260 20.26 5.19 4.10
CA ASP A 260 20.90 5.87 2.97
C ASP A 260 20.09 5.84 1.65
N ASN A 261 18.83 5.39 1.69
CA ASN A 261 17.95 5.18 0.54
C ASN A 261 18.36 4.02 -0.37
N ALA A 262 19.18 3.08 0.13
CA ALA A 262 19.63 1.91 -0.60
C ALA A 262 19.36 0.62 0.18
N LEU A 263 18.77 -0.38 -0.48
CA LEU A 263 18.74 -1.74 0.02
C LEU A 263 20.02 -2.46 -0.41
N SER A 264 20.79 -2.95 0.56
CA SER A 264 22.08 -3.59 0.39
C SER A 264 21.93 -5.08 0.07
N ASP A 265 21.09 -5.79 0.82
CA ASP A 265 20.86 -7.23 0.69
C ASP A 265 19.53 -7.67 1.33
N VAL A 266 19.12 -8.90 1.01
CA VAL A 266 18.16 -9.69 1.81
C VAL A 266 18.95 -10.76 2.54
N SER A 267 18.91 -10.74 3.86
CA SER A 267 19.82 -11.50 4.71
C SER A 267 19.32 -12.87 5.09
N ASP A 268 18.00 -13.04 5.22
CA ASP A 268 17.34 -14.33 5.35
C ASP A 268 16.53 -14.61 4.08
N THR A 269 17.06 -15.41 3.17
CA THR A 269 16.35 -15.75 1.94
C THR A 269 15.31 -16.85 2.13
N THR A 270 15.24 -17.48 3.33
CA THR A 270 14.28 -18.55 3.62
C THR A 270 12.87 -18.03 3.87
N VAL A 271 12.72 -16.73 4.12
CA VAL A 271 11.43 -16.05 4.32
C VAL A 271 10.79 -15.57 3.02
N LEU A 272 11.48 -15.71 1.88
CA LEU A 272 11.01 -15.26 0.58
C LEU A 272 10.03 -16.26 -0.07
N LYS A 273 9.15 -15.72 -0.92
CA LYS A 273 8.20 -16.42 -1.80
C LYS A 273 8.91 -17.25 -2.87
#